data_AF-A0A0J9EYB1-F1
#
_entry.id   AF-A0A0J9EYB1-F1
#
_cell.length_a   1.000
_cell.length_b   1.000
_cell.length_c   1.000
_cell.angle_alpha   90.00
_cell.angle_beta   90.00
_cell.angle_gamma   90.00
#
_symmetry.space_group_name_H-M   'P 1'
#
loop_
_entity.id
_entity.type
_entity.pdbx_description
1 polymer ?
#
loop_
_entity_poly.entity_id
_entity_poly.type
_entity_poly.pdbx_seq_one_letter_code
_entity_poly.pdbx_strand_id
1 'polypeptide(L)'
;MNQSTDTEHLTNLLKTAVGLLKLESKSPLLTEVNLVCEYLKNPNFRIAVFGPFNYGKSTLLNALLGNRALPIDLIPTTGAAIHVRYGDELKTTITLKDGQKITDPGTKVLKEFAILDQNRRMRDDVRQVEVFCPDSFLKTGVELLDLPGTNDREAQDELVYQQLVTADLVVQVLDARQLMTLKERENLRDWLIERGIETVIFVVNFINLLDPSDQKEVQNRLRFVAESFRVKLPNNISNLYRVDALPALRSKLKGDTSAVQTTGLAMFESALQSLVSLQQEQTVIHVPRVQKTVNNIQKALTEQIETISTQLEATQQKEQA
;
A
#
# COMPACT_ATOMS: atom_id res chain seq x y z
N MET A 1 0.79 3.55 31.15
CA MET A 1 1.95 2.72 31.58
C MET A 1 1.59 1.30 31.16
N ASN A 2 2.03 0.69 30.06
CA ASN A 2 3.40 0.41 29.63
C ASN A 2 3.45 0.01 28.11
N GLN A 3 2.63 0.64 27.25
CA GLN A 3 2.45 0.19 25.86
C GLN A 3 3.74 0.20 24.99
N SER A 4 4.67 1.13 25.22
CA SER A 4 5.96 1.15 24.51
C SER A 4 6.84 -0.04 24.87
N THR A 5 6.77 -0.52 26.12
CA THR A 5 7.48 -1.72 26.57
C THR A 5 6.84 -2.99 26.02
N ASP A 6 5.51 -3.00 25.81
CA ASP A 6 4.80 -4.15 25.27
C ASP A 6 5.10 -4.36 23.77
N THR A 7 5.16 -3.29 22.97
CA THR A 7 5.55 -3.36 21.55
C THR A 7 7.01 -3.72 21.35
N GLU A 8 7.90 -3.20 22.19
CA GLU A 8 9.31 -3.54 22.18
C GLU A 8 9.52 -5.01 22.56
N HIS A 9 8.81 -5.50 23.57
CA HIS A 9 8.84 -6.91 23.95
C HIS A 9 8.34 -7.81 22.82
N LEU A 10 7.20 -7.47 22.20
CA LEU A 10 6.65 -8.21 21.06
C LEU A 10 7.61 -8.22 19.86
N THR A 11 8.23 -7.08 19.58
CA THR A 11 9.26 -6.95 18.52
C THR A 11 10.44 -7.89 18.79
N ASN A 12 10.90 -7.98 20.04
CA ASN A 12 12.00 -8.86 20.42
C ASN A 12 11.61 -10.34 20.33
N LEU A 13 10.37 -10.70 20.71
CA LEU A 13 9.84 -12.06 20.55
C LEU A 13 9.76 -12.46 19.08
N LEU A 14 9.21 -11.61 18.21
CA LEU A 14 9.12 -11.88 16.76
C LEU A 14 10.50 -12.11 16.12
N LYS A 15 11.48 -11.26 16.46
CA LYS A 15 12.86 -11.41 15.99
C LYS A 15 13.52 -12.70 16.48
N THR A 16 13.28 -13.05 17.74
CA THR A 16 13.81 -14.30 18.33
C THR A 16 13.22 -15.51 17.61
N ALA A 17 11.90 -15.53 17.40
CA ALA A 17 11.21 -16.62 16.72
C ALA A 17 11.71 -16.83 15.28
N VAL A 18 11.85 -15.75 14.50
CA VAL A 18 12.44 -15.84 13.16
C VAL A 18 13.92 -16.22 13.18
N GLY A 19 14.67 -15.80 14.21
CA GLY A 19 16.07 -16.19 14.37
C GLY A 19 16.27 -17.71 14.49
N LEU A 20 15.31 -18.43 15.09
CA LEU A 20 15.33 -19.89 15.20
C LEU A 20 15.19 -20.60 13.83
N LEU A 21 14.47 -19.99 12.90
CA LEU A 21 14.25 -20.55 11.56
C LEU A 21 15.52 -20.52 10.68
N LYS A 22 16.57 -19.78 11.08
CA LYS A 22 17.84 -19.63 10.33
C LYS A 22 17.63 -19.36 8.83
N LEU A 23 16.63 -18.53 8.51
CA LEU A 23 16.25 -18.22 7.14
C LEU A 23 17.38 -17.50 6.40
N GLU A 24 17.47 -17.74 5.09
CA GLU A 24 18.35 -16.95 4.23
C GLU A 24 17.97 -15.46 4.28
N SER A 25 18.95 -14.59 4.08
CA SER A 25 18.77 -13.13 4.10
C SER A 25 17.74 -12.59 3.10
N LYS A 26 17.34 -13.39 2.10
CA LYS A 26 16.33 -13.06 1.09
C LYS A 26 14.98 -13.74 1.31
N SER A 27 14.77 -14.40 2.45
CA SER A 27 13.49 -15.07 2.73
C SER A 27 12.32 -14.07 2.75
N PRO A 28 11.20 -14.36 2.06
CA PRO A 28 9.99 -13.54 2.11
C PRO A 28 9.46 -13.35 3.54
N LEU A 29 9.51 -14.40 4.36
CA LEU A 29 9.04 -14.36 5.76
C LEU A 29 9.93 -13.45 6.63
N LEU A 30 11.25 -13.48 6.44
CA LEU A 30 12.17 -12.57 7.13
C LEU A 30 11.87 -11.11 6.77
N THR A 31 11.57 -10.83 5.50
CA THR A 31 11.18 -9.50 5.03
C THR A 31 9.86 -9.07 5.68
N GLU A 32 8.87 -9.96 5.71
CA GLU A 32 7.57 -9.73 6.36
C GLU A 32 7.73 -9.37 7.85
N VAL A 33 8.53 -10.14 8.61
CA VAL A 33 8.77 -9.89 10.04
C VAL A 33 9.48 -8.56 10.28
N ASN A 34 10.47 -8.21 9.45
CA ASN A 34 11.14 -6.91 9.57
C ASN A 34 10.16 -5.76 9.35
N LEU A 35 9.27 -5.86 8.37
CA LEU A 35 8.23 -4.86 8.09
C LEU A 35 7.22 -4.73 9.23
N VAL A 36 6.85 -5.84 9.90
CA VAL A 36 5.99 -5.81 11.09
C VAL A 36 6.72 -5.19 12.29
N CYS A 37 8.00 -5.51 12.49
CA CYS A 37 8.80 -4.91 13.56
C CYS A 37 8.97 -3.39 13.38
N GLU A 38 9.14 -2.92 12.14
CA GLU A 38 9.16 -1.48 11.84
C GLU A 38 7.81 -0.83 12.12
N TYR A 39 6.71 -1.50 11.78
CA TYR A 39 5.36 -1.04 12.08
C TYR A 39 5.09 -0.94 13.58
N LEU A 40 5.50 -1.93 14.38
CA LEU A 40 5.34 -1.90 15.84
C LEU A 40 6.10 -0.74 16.50
N LYS A 41 7.18 -0.25 15.88
CA LYS A 41 7.93 0.91 16.34
C LYS A 41 7.26 2.24 15.96
N ASN A 42 6.74 2.31 14.73
CA ASN A 42 6.08 3.49 14.18
C ASN A 42 4.75 3.05 13.56
N PRO A 43 3.70 2.96 14.39
CA PRO A 43 2.38 2.51 13.95
C PRO A 43 1.70 3.60 13.13
N ASN A 44 2.07 3.69 11.86
CA ASN A 44 1.40 4.54 10.89
C ASN A 44 0.20 3.80 10.28
N PHE A 45 -0.89 4.52 10.05
CA PHE A 45 -2.01 4.01 9.25
C PHE A 45 -1.63 4.07 7.77
N ARG A 46 -1.35 2.91 7.18
CA ARG A 46 -0.85 2.78 5.81
C ARG A 46 -2.00 2.66 4.81
N ILE A 47 -2.07 3.62 3.90
CA ILE A 47 -3.01 3.61 2.77
C ILE A 47 -2.22 3.31 1.51
N ALA A 48 -2.40 2.12 0.95
CA ALA A 48 -1.77 1.76 -0.32
C ALA A 48 -2.69 2.05 -1.50
N VAL A 49 -2.19 2.81 -2.48
CA VAL A 49 -2.90 3.14 -3.71
C VAL A 49 -2.33 2.31 -4.85
N PHE A 50 -3.18 1.53 -5.51
CA PHE A 50 -2.76 0.64 -6.60
C PHE A 50 -3.80 0.61 -7.73
N GLY A 51 -3.42 -0.03 -8.84
CA GLY A 51 -4.20 -0.09 -10.08
C GLY A 51 -3.31 0.10 -11.32
N PRO A 52 -3.83 -0.16 -12.53
CA PRO A 52 -3.04 -0.11 -13.78
C PRO A 52 -2.31 1.22 -14.03
N PHE A 53 -1.34 1.20 -14.95
CA PHE A 53 -0.63 2.43 -15.32
C PHE A 53 -1.58 3.46 -15.93
N ASN A 54 -1.28 4.74 -15.70
CA ASN A 54 -2.02 5.89 -16.23
C ASN A 54 -3.48 6.04 -15.75
N TYR A 55 -3.91 5.31 -14.71
CA TYR A 55 -5.25 5.47 -14.12
C TYR A 55 -5.34 6.67 -13.15
N GLY A 56 -4.22 7.37 -12.93
CA GLY A 56 -4.16 8.61 -12.14
C GLY A 56 -3.90 8.43 -10.64
N LYS A 57 -3.25 7.34 -10.23
CA LYS A 57 -2.85 7.06 -8.82
C LYS A 57 -2.06 8.19 -8.18
N SER A 58 -0.91 8.55 -8.75
CA SER A 58 -0.05 9.62 -8.25
C SER A 58 -0.75 10.98 -8.32
N THR A 59 -1.63 11.20 -9.31
CA THR A 59 -2.46 12.40 -9.42
C THR A 59 -3.48 12.48 -8.28
N LEU A 60 -4.12 11.36 -7.93
CA LEU A 60 -5.06 11.26 -6.81
C LEU A 60 -4.35 11.54 -5.49
N LEU A 61 -3.18 10.95 -5.27
CA LEU A 61 -2.37 11.20 -4.09
C LEU A 61 -1.94 12.67 -3.98
N ASN A 62 -1.48 13.27 -5.07
CA ASN A 62 -1.19 14.70 -5.11
C ASN A 62 -2.43 15.56 -4.83
N ALA A 63 -3.60 15.15 -5.32
CA ALA A 63 -4.86 15.85 -5.07
C ALA A 63 -5.25 15.81 -3.58
N LEU A 64 -5.12 14.64 -2.94
CA LEU A 64 -5.31 14.49 -1.48
C LEU A 64 -4.37 15.43 -0.70
N LEU A 65 -3.08 15.42 -1.04
CA LEU A 65 -2.05 16.23 -0.37
C LEU A 65 -2.13 17.73 -0.72
N GLY A 66 -2.89 18.11 -1.75
CA GLY A 66 -2.91 19.48 -2.27
C GLY A 66 -1.56 20.01 -2.75
N ASN A 67 -0.61 19.13 -3.06
CA ASN A 67 0.75 19.47 -3.46
C ASN A 67 1.23 18.51 -4.56
N ARG A 68 2.33 18.85 -5.24
CA ARG A 68 3.02 18.00 -6.22
C ARG A 68 4.14 17.19 -5.55
N ALA A 69 3.78 16.46 -4.50
CA ALA A 69 4.71 15.61 -3.74
C ALA A 69 5.15 14.37 -4.54
N LEU A 70 4.30 13.90 -5.46
CA LEU A 70 4.58 12.76 -6.32
C LEU A 70 4.69 13.19 -7.78
N PRO A 71 5.53 12.51 -8.56
CA PRO A 71 5.60 12.71 -10.00
C PRO A 71 4.32 12.20 -10.70
N ILE A 72 3.71 13.04 -11.53
CA ILE A 72 2.44 12.72 -12.23
C ILE A 72 2.68 11.86 -13.50
N ASP A 73 3.93 11.75 -13.95
CA ASP A 73 4.32 11.12 -15.22
C ASP A 73 5.41 10.05 -15.09
N LEU A 74 5.82 9.73 -13.85
CA LEU A 74 6.76 8.64 -13.62
C LEU A 74 5.98 7.34 -13.58
N ILE A 75 6.42 6.40 -14.42
CA ILE A 75 5.91 5.04 -14.45
C ILE A 75 6.89 4.25 -13.59
N PRO A 76 6.61 3.92 -12.31
CA PRO A 76 7.51 3.01 -11.61
C PRO A 76 7.33 1.65 -12.29
N THR A 77 8.20 1.34 -13.26
CA THR A 77 8.13 0.10 -14.04
C THR A 77 9.20 -0.90 -13.64
N THR A 78 9.97 -0.63 -12.58
CA THR A 78 10.80 -1.61 -11.87
C THR A 78 11.25 -1.02 -10.53
N GLY A 79 10.99 -1.70 -9.41
CA GLY A 79 11.94 -1.70 -8.27
C GLY A 79 11.49 -1.15 -6.92
N ALA A 80 10.70 -0.08 -6.83
CA ALA A 80 10.40 0.54 -5.53
C ALA A 80 9.02 1.20 -5.46
N ALA A 81 8.29 0.94 -4.37
CA ALA A 81 7.13 1.74 -3.97
C ALA A 81 7.59 3.11 -3.44
N ILE A 82 6.75 4.14 -3.64
CA ILE A 82 7.00 5.46 -3.07
C ILE A 82 6.20 5.61 -1.80
N HIS A 83 6.89 5.81 -0.69
CA HIS A 83 6.30 6.09 0.62
C HIS A 83 6.18 7.58 0.81
N VAL A 84 4.98 8.10 1.03
CA VAL A 84 4.76 9.50 1.39
C VAL A 84 4.43 9.61 2.86
N ARG A 85 5.24 10.35 3.60
CA ARG A 85 5.20 10.48 5.06
C ARG A 85 5.17 11.95 5.46
N TYR A 86 4.72 12.22 6.68
CA TYR A 86 4.83 13.57 7.23
C TYR A 86 6.30 13.97 7.41
N GLY A 87 6.62 15.20 7.05
CA GLY A 87 7.84 15.88 7.48
C GLY A 87 7.64 17.38 7.42
N ASP A 88 8.39 18.12 8.22
CA ASP A 88 8.21 19.58 8.33
C ASP A 88 8.58 20.33 7.04
N GLU A 89 9.33 19.69 6.15
CA GLU A 89 9.72 20.20 4.85
C GLU A 89 9.52 19.16 3.75
N LEU A 90 9.25 19.64 2.52
CA LEU A 90 9.19 18.77 1.35
C LEU A 90 10.61 18.30 0.99
N LYS A 91 10.88 17.01 1.16
CA LYS A 91 12.16 16.38 0.77
C LYS A 91 11.95 14.96 0.30
N THR A 92 12.88 14.48 -0.52
CA THR A 92 12.91 13.09 -0.98
C THR A 92 14.17 12.41 -0.47
N THR A 93 14.03 11.19 0.03
CA THR A 93 15.15 10.30 0.36
C THR A 93 15.05 9.03 -0.48
N ILE A 94 16.10 8.73 -1.24
CA ILE A 94 16.25 7.50 -2.01
C ILE A 94 17.27 6.63 -1.31
N THR A 95 16.88 5.40 -0.98
CA THR A 95 17.79 4.38 -0.44
C THR A 95 18.12 3.39 -1.55
N LEU A 96 19.41 3.20 -1.82
CA LEU A 96 19.92 2.25 -2.79
C LEU A 96 20.09 0.85 -2.17
N LYS A 97 20.26 -0.17 -3.01
CA LYS A 97 20.44 -1.57 -2.59
C LYS A 97 21.71 -1.82 -1.77
N ASP A 98 22.74 -1.00 -1.96
CA ASP A 98 23.97 -1.02 -1.16
C ASP A 98 23.85 -0.32 0.20
N GLY A 99 22.70 0.29 0.49
CA GLY A 99 22.42 1.03 1.71
C GLY A 99 22.75 2.52 1.65
N GLN A 100 23.33 3.03 0.56
CA GLN A 100 23.54 4.45 0.38
C GLN A 100 22.21 5.20 0.38
N LYS A 101 22.14 6.32 1.11
CA LYS A 101 20.98 7.21 1.16
C LYS A 101 21.31 8.53 0.48
N ILE A 102 20.46 8.93 -0.44
CA ILE A 102 20.55 10.20 -1.17
C ILE A 102 19.33 11.02 -0.79
N THR A 103 19.53 12.23 -0.27
CA THR A 103 18.44 13.09 0.20
C THR A 103 18.54 14.45 -0.44
N ASP A 104 17.44 14.92 -1.01
CA ASP A 104 17.34 16.23 -1.65
C ASP A 104 16.06 16.98 -1.23
N PRO A 105 16.12 18.32 -1.13
CA PRO A 105 14.92 19.14 -1.00
C PRO A 105 14.01 18.99 -2.22
N GLY A 106 12.70 18.91 -1.96
CA GLY A 106 11.69 18.73 -3.01
C GLY A 106 11.68 17.31 -3.60
N THR A 107 11.29 17.23 -4.86
CA THR A 107 11.02 15.97 -5.59
C THR A 107 11.85 15.84 -6.87
N LYS A 108 12.85 16.71 -7.06
CA LYS A 108 13.68 16.74 -8.29
C LYS A 108 14.48 15.45 -8.48
N VAL A 109 15.08 14.95 -7.39
CA VAL A 109 15.86 13.72 -7.38
C VAL A 109 15.06 12.51 -7.87
N LEU A 110 13.73 12.47 -7.67
CA LEU A 110 12.89 11.40 -8.22
C LEU A 110 13.00 11.29 -9.73
N LYS A 111 13.12 12.42 -10.43
CA LYS A 111 13.27 12.45 -11.89
C LYS A 111 14.66 12.02 -12.35
N GLU A 112 15.67 12.24 -11.52
CA GLU A 112 17.06 11.84 -11.81
C GLU A 112 17.24 10.32 -11.67
N PHE A 113 16.52 9.72 -10.74
CA PHE A 113 16.55 8.27 -10.47
C PHE A 113 15.51 7.47 -11.24
N ALA A 114 14.55 8.14 -11.88
CA ALA A 114 13.82 7.58 -12.99
C ALA A 114 14.72 7.58 -14.23
N ILE A 115 15.23 6.41 -14.63
CA ILE A 115 16.00 6.20 -15.85
C ILE A 115 15.32 6.93 -17.01
N LEU A 116 16.09 7.84 -17.60
CA LEU A 116 15.84 8.65 -18.80
C LEU A 116 15.69 7.79 -20.08
N ASP A 117 15.19 6.57 -19.97
CA ASP A 117 14.86 5.74 -21.14
C ASP A 117 13.41 6.05 -21.57
N GLN A 118 13.08 5.75 -22.83
CA GLN A 118 11.73 5.93 -23.40
C GLN A 118 10.63 5.25 -22.56
N ASN A 119 11.03 4.31 -21.70
CA ASN A 119 10.18 3.53 -20.81
C ASN A 119 9.96 4.12 -19.39
N ARG A 120 10.59 5.26 -19.03
CA ARG A 120 10.38 6.00 -17.76
C ARG A 120 10.49 5.16 -16.46
N ARG A 121 11.44 4.23 -16.37
CA ARG A 121 11.60 3.27 -15.24
C ARG A 121 12.41 3.84 -14.08
N MET A 122 12.15 3.41 -12.85
CA MET A 122 13.09 3.67 -11.75
C MET A 122 14.38 2.87 -11.95
N ARG A 123 15.52 3.42 -11.51
CA ARG A 123 16.80 2.73 -11.54
C ARG A 123 16.75 1.42 -10.75
N ASP A 124 17.32 0.36 -11.30
CA ASP A 124 17.26 -0.98 -10.71
C ASP A 124 18.04 -1.12 -9.41
N ASP A 125 18.93 -0.19 -9.08
CA ASP A 125 19.66 -0.15 -7.81
C ASP A 125 18.91 0.61 -6.71
N VAL A 126 17.76 1.22 -7.02
CA VAL A 126 16.88 1.83 -6.02
C VAL A 126 16.15 0.74 -5.24
N ARG A 127 16.29 0.79 -3.92
CA ARG A 127 15.58 -0.12 -3.00
C ARG A 127 14.29 0.50 -2.48
N GLN A 128 14.31 1.77 -2.12
CA GLN A 128 13.17 2.45 -1.50
C GLN A 128 13.19 3.94 -1.80
N VAL A 129 12.00 4.51 -1.96
CA VAL A 129 11.79 5.95 -2.12
C VAL A 129 10.88 6.45 -1.01
N GLU A 130 11.33 7.47 -0.28
CA GLU A 130 10.55 8.17 0.73
C GLU A 130 10.41 9.64 0.35
N VAL A 131 9.18 10.14 0.35
CA VAL A 131 8.86 11.56 0.18
C VAL A 131 8.27 12.05 1.48
N PHE A 132 8.89 13.06 2.08
CA PHE A 132 8.39 13.73 3.26
C PHE A 132 7.70 15.01 2.84
N CYS A 133 6.50 15.29 3.34
CA CYS A 133 5.70 16.46 2.97
C CYS A 133 5.02 17.09 4.20
N PRO A 134 4.98 18.44 4.31
CA PRO A 134 4.27 19.12 5.38
C PRO A 134 2.77 19.16 5.06
N ASP A 135 2.08 18.09 5.41
CA ASP A 135 0.64 17.92 5.17
C ASP A 135 -0.09 17.50 6.45
N SER A 136 -1.25 18.12 6.70
CA SER A 136 -2.02 17.88 7.93
C SER A 136 -2.60 16.49 8.02
N PHE A 137 -2.94 15.86 6.89
CA PHE A 137 -3.46 14.50 6.86
C PHE A 137 -2.33 13.49 7.12
N LEU A 138 -1.13 13.71 6.59
CA LEU A 138 0.04 12.90 6.95
C LEU A 138 0.42 13.05 8.42
N LYS A 139 0.27 14.27 8.98
CA LYS A 139 0.62 14.58 10.38
C LYS A 139 -0.20 13.78 11.40
N THR A 140 -1.36 13.24 11.02
CA THR A 140 -2.16 12.36 11.88
C THR A 140 -1.58 10.94 11.99
N GLY A 141 -0.39 10.67 11.43
CA GLY A 141 0.21 9.34 11.43
C GLY A 141 -0.21 8.49 10.23
N VAL A 142 -0.67 9.12 9.15
CA VAL A 142 -0.97 8.45 7.88
C VAL A 142 0.30 8.33 7.04
N GLU A 143 0.49 7.17 6.44
CA GLU A 143 1.50 6.92 5.41
C GLU A 143 0.81 6.51 4.12
N LEU A 144 1.10 7.20 3.02
CA LEU A 144 0.55 6.86 1.71
C LEU A 144 1.60 6.06 0.93
N LEU A 145 1.18 4.95 0.32
CA LEU A 145 2.02 4.18 -0.59
C LEU A 145 1.51 4.33 -2.02
N ASP A 146 2.32 4.91 -2.90
CA ASP A 146 2.09 4.86 -4.33
C ASP A 146 2.74 3.59 -4.89
N LEU A 147 1.92 2.61 -5.26
CA LEU A 147 2.41 1.35 -5.79
C LEU A 147 2.57 1.43 -7.31
N PRO A 148 3.59 0.74 -7.87
CA PRO A 148 3.73 0.61 -9.32
C PRO A 148 2.44 0.08 -9.95
N GLY A 149 2.17 0.51 -11.19
CA GLY A 149 1.04 -0.03 -11.94
C GLY A 149 1.23 -1.51 -12.26
N THR A 150 0.14 -2.26 -12.26
CA THR A 150 0.12 -3.68 -12.57
C THR A 150 -0.16 -3.86 -14.07
N ASN A 151 0.87 -3.89 -14.92
CA ASN A 151 0.71 -4.33 -16.31
C ASN A 151 1.58 -5.58 -16.53
N ASP A 152 0.96 -6.76 -16.41
CA ASP A 152 1.43 -8.08 -16.87
C ASP A 152 2.93 -8.39 -16.65
N ARG A 153 3.45 -8.12 -15.45
CA ARG A 153 4.80 -8.54 -15.05
C ARG A 153 4.75 -9.16 -13.67
N GLU A 154 4.94 -10.47 -13.60
CA GLU A 154 4.96 -11.25 -12.35
C GLU A 154 5.87 -10.66 -11.26
N ALA A 155 7.03 -10.09 -11.65
CA ALA A 155 7.95 -9.43 -10.71
C ALA A 155 7.40 -8.13 -10.08
N GLN A 156 6.45 -7.45 -10.73
CA GLN A 156 5.73 -6.31 -10.14
C GLN A 156 4.64 -6.80 -9.19
N ASP A 157 4.03 -7.95 -9.46
CA ASP A 157 2.96 -8.51 -8.64
C ASP A 157 3.45 -8.93 -7.25
N GLU A 158 4.65 -9.49 -7.14
CA GLU A 158 5.22 -9.84 -5.83
C GLU A 158 5.57 -8.59 -5.00
N LEU A 159 6.18 -7.57 -5.62
CA LEU A 159 6.47 -6.31 -4.92
C LEU A 159 5.20 -5.61 -4.45
N VAL A 160 4.19 -5.49 -5.33
CA VAL A 160 2.90 -4.91 -5.00
C VAL A 160 2.24 -5.71 -3.88
N TYR A 161 2.27 -7.04 -3.96
CA TYR A 161 1.73 -7.90 -2.90
C TYR A 161 2.40 -7.64 -1.55
N GLN A 162 3.74 -7.67 -1.49
CA GLN A 162 4.49 -7.44 -0.26
C GLN A 162 4.14 -6.10 0.38
N GLN A 163 3.89 -5.06 -0.42
CA GLN A 163 3.47 -3.76 0.09
C GLN A 163 2.01 -3.74 0.55
N LEU A 164 1.09 -4.35 -0.20
CA LEU A 164 -0.33 -4.38 0.17
C LEU A 164 -0.61 -5.16 1.46
N VAL A 165 0.17 -6.21 1.77
CA VAL A 165 0.05 -6.92 3.06
C VAL A 165 0.37 -6.00 4.23
N THR A 166 1.15 -4.95 3.99
CA THR A 166 1.45 -3.94 5.02
C THR A 166 0.42 -2.83 5.10
N ALA A 167 -0.55 -2.75 4.20
CA ALA A 167 -1.54 -1.69 4.18
C ALA A 167 -2.70 -1.98 5.14
N ASP A 168 -3.15 -0.96 5.85
CA ASP A 168 -4.36 -1.00 6.68
C ASP A 168 -5.62 -0.69 5.84
N LEU A 169 -5.43 0.11 4.79
CA LEU A 169 -6.43 0.42 3.79
C LEU A 169 -5.83 0.32 2.39
N VAL A 170 -6.56 -0.32 1.50
CA VAL A 170 -6.19 -0.42 0.09
C VAL A 170 -7.15 0.44 -0.74
N VAL A 171 -6.59 1.31 -1.58
CA VAL A 171 -7.33 2.15 -2.52
C VAL A 171 -7.03 1.68 -3.94
N GLN A 172 -8.03 1.06 -4.57
CA GLN A 172 -7.94 0.63 -5.96
C GLN A 172 -8.44 1.75 -6.88
N VAL A 173 -7.56 2.29 -7.73
CA VAL A 173 -7.93 3.31 -8.71
C VAL A 173 -8.44 2.65 -9.99
N LEU A 174 -9.62 3.06 -10.44
CA LEU A 174 -10.29 2.58 -11.64
C LEU A 174 -10.41 3.71 -12.68
N ASP A 175 -10.32 3.35 -13.96
CA ASP A 175 -10.58 4.26 -15.07
C ASP A 175 -12.05 4.13 -15.49
N ALA A 176 -12.84 5.21 -15.38
CA ALA A 176 -14.25 5.22 -15.79
C ALA A 176 -14.44 4.87 -17.27
N ARG A 177 -13.45 5.17 -18.12
CA ARG A 177 -13.49 4.92 -19.57
C ARG A 177 -13.26 3.46 -19.91
N GLN A 178 -12.61 2.72 -19.00
CA GLN A 178 -12.20 1.33 -19.19
C GLN A 178 -12.45 0.55 -17.90
N LEU A 179 -13.72 0.35 -17.57
CA LEU A 179 -14.09 -0.49 -16.44
C LEU A 179 -13.75 -1.95 -16.71
N MET A 180 -13.19 -2.60 -15.69
CA MET A 180 -12.87 -4.03 -15.68
C MET A 180 -14.03 -4.90 -16.15
N THR A 181 -13.67 -5.99 -16.83
CA THR A 181 -14.53 -7.12 -17.13
C THR A 181 -14.94 -7.85 -15.85
N LEU A 182 -15.95 -8.72 -15.94
CA LEU A 182 -16.36 -9.56 -14.81
C LEU A 182 -15.21 -10.45 -14.35
N LYS A 183 -14.45 -11.02 -15.30
CA LYS A 183 -13.34 -11.94 -14.98
C LYS A 183 -12.19 -11.24 -14.28
N GLU A 184 -11.79 -10.05 -14.74
CA GLU A 184 -10.75 -9.25 -14.07
C GLU A 184 -11.17 -8.85 -12.65
N ARG A 185 -12.46 -8.55 -12.46
CA ARG A 185 -13.02 -8.23 -11.14
C ARG A 185 -12.93 -9.41 -10.19
N GLU A 186 -13.35 -10.59 -10.64
CA GLU A 186 -13.27 -11.83 -9.85
C GLU A 186 -11.82 -12.14 -9.50
N ASN A 187 -10.91 -12.05 -10.47
CA ASN A 187 -9.49 -12.26 -10.25
C ASN A 187 -8.93 -11.27 -9.21
N LEU A 188 -9.27 -9.98 -9.30
CA LEU A 188 -8.84 -8.97 -8.33
C LEU A 188 -9.40 -9.26 -6.93
N ARG A 189 -10.68 -9.64 -6.84
CA ARG A 189 -11.33 -10.01 -5.58
C ARG A 189 -10.65 -11.19 -4.93
N ASP A 190 -10.47 -12.27 -5.68
CA ASP A 190 -9.87 -13.50 -5.17
C ASP A 190 -8.42 -13.24 -4.76
N TRP A 191 -7.68 -12.47 -5.57
CA TRP A 191 -6.33 -12.03 -5.26
C TRP A 191 -6.24 -11.25 -3.94
N LEU A 192 -7.14 -10.29 -3.69
CA LEU A 192 -7.18 -9.52 -2.43
C LEU A 192 -7.58 -10.40 -1.23
N ILE A 193 -8.59 -11.27 -1.39
CA ILE A 193 -9.09 -12.16 -0.32
C ILE A 193 -8.03 -13.18 0.10
N GLU A 194 -7.40 -13.87 -0.85
CA GLU A 194 -6.31 -14.84 -0.60
C GLU A 194 -5.16 -14.21 0.20
N ARG A 195 -5.02 -12.89 0.07
CA ARG A 195 -3.96 -12.10 0.68
C ARG A 195 -4.37 -11.49 2.02
N GLY A 196 -5.61 -11.72 2.47
CA GLY A 196 -6.17 -11.22 3.72
C GLY A 196 -6.46 -9.71 3.69
N ILE A 197 -6.59 -9.12 2.51
CA ILE A 197 -6.89 -7.70 2.34
C ILE A 197 -8.41 -7.54 2.33
N GLU A 198 -8.95 -7.11 3.47
CA GLU A 198 -10.41 -7.02 3.68
C GLU A 198 -10.94 -5.58 3.70
N THR A 199 -10.04 -4.58 3.65
CA THR A 199 -10.38 -3.14 3.72
C THR A 199 -9.97 -2.46 2.42
N VAL A 200 -10.92 -2.32 1.49
CA VAL A 200 -10.68 -1.86 0.12
C VAL A 200 -11.68 -0.76 -0.24
N ILE A 201 -11.19 0.35 -0.76
CA ILE A 201 -11.99 1.42 -1.37
C ILE A 201 -11.64 1.53 -2.85
N PHE A 202 -12.66 1.59 -3.70
CA PHE A 202 -12.52 1.86 -5.12
C PHE A 202 -12.66 3.36 -5.38
N VAL A 203 -11.69 3.93 -6.09
CA VAL A 203 -11.75 5.32 -6.57
C VAL A 203 -11.82 5.32 -8.08
N VAL A 204 -12.93 5.80 -8.62
CA VAL A 204 -13.17 5.88 -10.06
C VAL A 204 -12.78 7.26 -10.54
N ASN A 205 -11.77 7.29 -11.39
CA ASN A 205 -11.24 8.50 -11.99
C ASN A 205 -11.76 8.68 -13.42
N PHE A 206 -11.62 9.89 -13.96
CA PHE A 206 -11.94 10.26 -15.34
C PHE A 206 -13.43 10.17 -15.71
N ILE A 207 -14.33 10.21 -14.73
CA ILE A 207 -15.77 10.19 -15.04
C ILE A 207 -16.20 11.46 -15.77
N ASN A 208 -15.50 12.58 -15.52
CA ASN A 208 -15.68 13.84 -16.24
C ASN A 208 -15.36 13.78 -17.74
N LEU A 209 -14.70 12.72 -18.22
CA LEU A 209 -14.36 12.55 -19.64
C LEU A 209 -15.43 11.77 -20.41
N LEU A 210 -16.48 11.30 -19.73
CA LEU A 210 -17.57 10.54 -20.33
C LEU A 210 -18.77 11.43 -20.62
N ASP A 211 -19.48 11.12 -21.69
CA ASP A 211 -20.76 11.74 -21.98
C ASP A 211 -21.83 11.34 -20.95
N PRO A 212 -22.88 12.17 -20.72
CA PRO A 212 -23.88 11.90 -19.67
C PRO A 212 -24.62 10.56 -19.79
N SER A 213 -24.79 10.01 -21.00
CA SER A 213 -25.34 8.67 -21.22
C SER A 213 -24.42 7.59 -20.64
N ASP A 214 -23.14 7.69 -20.95
CA ASP A 214 -22.11 6.70 -20.61
C ASP A 214 -21.82 6.75 -19.12
N GLN A 215 -21.87 7.94 -18.52
CA GLN A 215 -21.81 8.09 -17.07
C GLN A 215 -22.89 7.25 -16.38
N LYS A 216 -24.14 7.25 -16.87
CA LYS A 216 -25.22 6.43 -16.25
C LYS A 216 -24.92 4.93 -16.35
N GLU A 217 -24.40 4.47 -17.49
CA GLU A 217 -24.04 3.06 -17.67
C GLU A 217 -22.89 2.66 -16.72
N VAL A 218 -21.83 3.46 -16.68
CA VAL A 218 -20.69 3.29 -15.79
C VAL A 218 -21.15 3.25 -14.33
N GLN A 219 -22.05 4.13 -13.92
CA GLN A 219 -22.60 4.13 -12.56
C GLN A 219 -23.29 2.81 -12.19
N ASN A 220 -24.09 2.25 -13.10
CA ASN A 220 -24.73 0.96 -12.88
C ASN A 220 -23.69 -0.16 -12.74
N ARG A 221 -22.66 -0.17 -13.60
CA ARG A 221 -21.58 -1.15 -13.57
C ARG A 221 -20.73 -1.07 -12.30
N LEU A 222 -20.48 0.14 -11.80
CA LEU A 222 -19.71 0.40 -10.58
C LEU A 222 -20.40 -0.09 -9.32
N ARG A 223 -21.74 -0.02 -9.26
CA ARG A 223 -22.49 -0.58 -8.12
C ARG A 223 -22.19 -2.08 -7.94
N PHE A 224 -22.16 -2.82 -9.05
CA PHE A 224 -21.77 -4.23 -9.00
C PHE A 224 -20.30 -4.46 -8.64
N VAL A 225 -19.40 -3.51 -8.94
CA VAL A 225 -18.00 -3.60 -8.46
C VAL A 225 -18.05 -3.52 -6.94
N ALA A 226 -18.62 -2.45 -6.39
CA ALA A 226 -18.72 -2.22 -4.96
C ALA A 226 -19.35 -3.39 -4.20
N GLU A 227 -20.47 -3.94 -4.68
CA GLU A 227 -21.20 -5.03 -4.02
C GLU A 227 -20.45 -6.38 -4.07
N SER A 228 -19.60 -6.59 -5.06
CA SER A 228 -18.90 -7.87 -5.26
C SER A 228 -17.76 -8.13 -4.27
N PHE A 229 -17.31 -7.09 -3.54
CA PHE A 229 -16.27 -7.19 -2.52
C PHE A 229 -16.93 -7.06 -1.15
N ARG A 230 -16.82 -8.11 -0.33
CA ARG A 230 -17.21 -8.04 1.09
C ARG A 230 -16.14 -7.29 1.85
N VAL A 231 -16.29 -5.98 1.96
CA VAL A 231 -15.31 -5.13 2.63
C VAL A 231 -15.69 -4.93 4.10
N LYS A 232 -14.72 -5.04 5.00
CA LYS A 232 -14.87 -4.66 6.41
C LYS A 232 -14.68 -3.15 6.56
N LEU A 233 -15.66 -2.37 6.11
CA LEU A 233 -15.72 -0.92 6.34
C LEU A 233 -16.84 -0.59 7.34
N PRO A 234 -16.73 0.51 8.10
CA PRO A 234 -17.83 1.02 8.90
C PRO A 234 -19.07 1.27 8.04
N ASN A 235 -20.26 1.01 8.58
CA ASN A 235 -21.55 1.07 7.83
C ASN A 235 -21.82 2.40 7.11
N ASN A 236 -21.20 3.48 7.59
CA ASN A 236 -21.34 4.86 7.14
C ASN A 236 -20.24 5.29 6.16
N ILE A 237 -19.33 4.39 5.77
CA ILE A 237 -18.28 4.63 4.78
C ILE A 237 -18.56 3.77 3.55
N SER A 238 -18.62 4.43 2.39
CA SER A 238 -18.76 3.73 1.12
C SER A 238 -17.44 3.05 0.76
N ASN A 239 -17.50 1.93 0.05
CA ASN A 239 -16.32 1.34 -0.59
C ASN A 239 -16.11 1.85 -2.02
N LEU A 240 -16.85 2.87 -2.48
CA LEU A 240 -16.78 3.40 -3.83
C LEU A 240 -16.90 4.92 -3.85
N TYR A 241 -15.88 5.59 -4.41
CA TYR A 241 -15.85 7.04 -4.62
C TYR A 241 -15.58 7.37 -6.08
N ARG A 242 -16.11 8.50 -6.54
CA ARG A 242 -15.82 9.06 -7.86
C ARG A 242 -14.96 10.29 -7.63
N VAL A 243 -13.77 10.32 -8.21
CA VAL A 243 -12.83 11.41 -8.01
C VAL A 243 -12.18 11.77 -9.31
N ASP A 244 -12.46 12.97 -9.83
CA ASP A 244 -11.74 13.52 -10.98
C ASP A 244 -10.42 14.12 -10.50
N ALA A 245 -9.41 13.26 -10.36
CA ALA A 245 -8.18 13.57 -9.64
C ALA A 245 -7.40 14.78 -10.19
N LEU A 246 -7.32 14.90 -11.53
CA LEU A 246 -6.57 16.00 -12.16
C LEU A 246 -7.29 17.36 -11.98
N PRO A 247 -8.60 17.48 -12.26
CA PRO A 247 -9.37 18.66 -11.85
C PRO A 247 -9.22 18.98 -10.37
N ALA A 248 -9.33 17.97 -9.49
CA ALA A 248 -9.24 18.17 -8.04
C ALA A 248 -7.89 18.76 -7.61
N LEU A 249 -6.79 18.19 -8.11
CA LEU A 249 -5.45 18.71 -7.89
C LEU A 249 -5.29 20.15 -8.39
N ARG A 250 -5.77 20.45 -9.60
CA ARG A 250 -5.67 21.80 -10.17
C ARG A 250 -6.44 22.82 -9.33
N SER A 251 -7.63 22.46 -8.84
CA SER A 251 -8.45 23.33 -8.00
C SER A 251 -7.82 23.54 -6.62
N LYS A 252 -7.30 22.49 -5.97
CA LYS A 252 -6.56 22.63 -4.70
C LYS A 252 -5.34 23.52 -4.83
N LEU A 253 -4.52 23.34 -5.87
CA LEU A 253 -3.33 24.17 -6.10
C LEU A 253 -3.65 25.64 -6.35
N LYS A 254 -4.86 25.95 -6.83
CA LYS A 254 -5.36 27.32 -7.01
C LYS A 254 -6.05 27.89 -5.78
N GLY A 255 -6.29 27.08 -4.74
CA GLY A 255 -7.10 27.47 -3.59
C GLY A 255 -8.61 27.57 -3.88
N ASP A 256 -9.10 27.00 -4.98
CA ASP A 256 -10.52 27.04 -5.35
C ASP A 256 -11.28 25.90 -4.67
N THR A 257 -11.71 26.15 -3.43
CA THR A 257 -12.43 25.17 -2.61
C THR A 257 -13.79 24.79 -3.22
N SER A 258 -14.44 25.71 -3.92
CA SER A 258 -15.74 25.47 -4.56
C SER A 258 -15.62 24.45 -5.70
N ALA A 259 -14.60 24.59 -6.55
CA ALA A 259 -14.34 23.66 -7.63
C ALA A 259 -13.86 22.30 -7.12
N VAL A 260 -13.19 22.20 -5.96
CA VAL A 260 -12.82 20.90 -5.37
C VAL A 260 -14.07 20.07 -5.02
N GLN A 261 -15.13 20.69 -4.52
CA GLN A 261 -16.35 19.99 -4.12
C GLN A 261 -17.02 19.25 -5.29
N THR A 262 -16.93 19.80 -6.50
CA THR A 262 -17.55 19.18 -7.69
C THR A 262 -16.77 17.98 -8.23
N THR A 263 -15.53 17.77 -7.79
CA THR A 263 -14.66 16.67 -8.27
C THR A 263 -14.86 15.36 -7.51
N GLY A 264 -15.60 15.38 -6.41
CA GLY A 264 -15.80 14.24 -5.52
C GLY A 264 -14.64 13.96 -4.55
N LEU A 265 -13.52 14.70 -4.64
CA LEU A 265 -12.37 14.53 -3.73
C LEU A 265 -12.75 14.75 -2.26
N ALA A 266 -13.55 15.78 -1.94
CA ALA A 266 -13.90 16.12 -0.56
C ALA A 266 -14.65 14.99 0.17
N MET A 267 -15.54 14.29 -0.53
CA MET A 267 -16.26 13.12 0.03
C MET A 267 -15.29 11.96 0.32
N PHE A 268 -14.31 11.76 -0.56
CA PHE A 268 -13.28 10.74 -0.36
C PHE A 268 -12.34 11.11 0.80
N GLU A 269 -11.88 12.36 0.89
CA GLU A 269 -11.07 12.86 2.01
C GLU A 269 -11.77 12.68 3.35
N SER A 270 -13.05 13.04 3.44
CA SER A 270 -13.86 12.88 4.65
C SER A 270 -13.96 11.42 5.10
N ALA A 271 -14.10 10.49 4.15
CA ALA A 271 -14.13 9.07 4.42
C ALA A 271 -12.78 8.55 4.96
N LEU A 272 -11.67 8.97 4.35
CA LEU A 272 -10.33 8.62 4.82
C LEU A 272 -10.06 9.17 6.22
N GLN A 273 -10.40 10.44 6.47
CA GLN A 273 -10.27 11.05 7.79
C GLN A 273 -11.09 10.30 8.85
N SER A 274 -12.33 9.90 8.51
CA SER A 274 -13.18 9.12 9.42
C SER A 274 -12.59 7.75 9.74
N LEU A 275 -12.01 7.06 8.74
CA LEU A 275 -11.33 5.77 8.96
C LEU A 275 -10.11 5.90 9.86
N VAL A 276 -9.29 6.93 9.62
CA VAL A 276 -8.08 7.20 10.42
C VAL A 276 -8.45 7.53 11.86
N SER A 277 -9.46 8.37 12.09
CA SER A 277 -9.93 8.70 13.44
C SER A 277 -10.45 7.47 14.19
N LEU A 278 -11.25 6.61 13.54
CA LEU A 278 -11.76 5.38 14.16
C LEU A 278 -10.64 4.42 14.56
N GLN A 279 -9.58 4.34 13.74
CA GLN A 279 -8.41 3.51 14.04
C GLN A 279 -7.61 4.05 15.23
N GLN A 280 -7.39 5.36 15.29
CA GLN A 280 -6.71 6.00 16.42
C GLN A 280 -7.45 5.79 17.76
N GLU A 281 -8.78 5.66 17.74
CA GLU A 281 -9.59 5.36 18.92
C GLU A 281 -9.54 3.88 19.35
N GLN A 282 -9.40 2.94 18.40
CA GLN A 282 -9.61 1.52 18.65
C GLN A 282 -8.34 0.75 19.04
N THR A 283 -7.14 1.19 18.66
CA THR A 283 -5.82 0.78 19.20
C THR A 283 -4.72 1.34 18.30
N VAL A 284 -3.56 1.64 18.88
CA VAL A 284 -2.40 2.10 18.09
C VAL A 284 -1.85 0.99 17.16
N ILE A 285 -2.18 -0.29 17.39
CA ILE A 285 -1.62 -1.44 16.66
C ILE A 285 -2.73 -2.25 15.98
N HIS A 286 -2.62 -2.40 14.67
CA HIS A 286 -3.49 -3.25 13.85
C HIS A 286 -3.15 -4.72 14.09
N VAL A 287 -3.81 -5.32 15.10
CA VAL A 287 -3.63 -6.72 15.51
C VAL A 287 -3.70 -7.71 14.33
N PRO A 288 -4.62 -7.59 13.36
CA PRO A 288 -4.68 -8.52 12.21
C PRO A 288 -3.38 -8.61 11.41
N ARG A 289 -2.67 -7.50 11.24
CA ARG A 289 -1.41 -7.45 10.46
C ARG A 289 -0.30 -8.21 11.18
N VAL A 290 -0.19 -8.02 12.49
CA VAL A 290 0.77 -8.73 13.33
C VAL A 290 0.39 -10.22 13.42
N GLN A 291 -0.90 -10.52 13.57
CA GLN A 291 -1.41 -11.88 13.70
C GLN A 291 -1.12 -12.74 12.47
N LYS A 292 -1.28 -12.19 11.26
CA LYS A 292 -0.97 -12.92 10.02
C LYS A 292 0.49 -13.37 10.00
N THR A 293 1.40 -12.44 10.29
CA THR A 293 2.84 -12.74 10.33
C THR A 293 3.18 -13.73 11.45
N VAL A 294 2.56 -13.59 12.64
CA VAL A 294 2.71 -14.57 13.73
C VAL A 294 2.26 -15.97 13.28
N ASN A 295 1.13 -16.09 12.58
CA ASN A 295 0.65 -17.37 12.06
C ASN A 295 1.61 -17.98 11.03
N ASN A 296 2.20 -17.16 10.16
CA ASN A 296 3.20 -17.60 9.19
C ASN A 296 4.48 -18.11 9.89
N ILE A 297 4.96 -17.41 10.92
CA ILE A 297 6.09 -17.85 11.75
C ILE A 297 5.77 -19.17 12.44
N GLN A 298 4.58 -19.29 13.03
CA GLN A 298 4.15 -20.50 13.71
C GLN A 298 4.15 -21.70 12.75
N LYS A 299 3.58 -21.54 11.55
CA LYS A 299 3.57 -22.59 10.53
C LYS A 299 4.99 -23.03 10.16
N ALA A 300 5.89 -22.09 9.89
CA ALA A 300 7.27 -22.39 9.53
C ALA A 300 8.03 -23.09 10.65
N LEU A 301 7.81 -22.70 11.92
CA LEU A 301 8.42 -23.36 13.07
C LEU A 301 7.90 -24.78 13.26
N THR A 302 6.60 -25.01 13.06
CA THR A 302 6.01 -26.36 13.11
C THR A 302 6.62 -27.27 12.05
N GLU A 303 6.75 -26.81 10.80
CA GLU A 303 7.39 -27.58 9.72
C GLU A 303 8.86 -27.93 10.04
N GLN A 304 9.59 -27.01 10.69
CA GLN A 304 10.96 -27.26 11.13
C GLN A 304 11.03 -28.30 12.26
N ILE A 305 10.10 -28.26 13.22
CA ILE A 305 10.00 -29.24 14.31
C ILE A 305 9.69 -30.63 13.73
N GLU A 306 8.74 -30.73 12.81
CA GLU A 306 8.39 -31.99 12.14
C GLU A 306 9.61 -32.59 11.43
N THR A 307 10.35 -31.75 10.70
CA THR A 307 11.59 -32.17 10.00
C THR A 307 12.64 -32.73 10.97
N ILE A 308 12.84 -32.08 12.12
CA ILE A 308 13.78 -32.55 13.15
C ILE A 308 13.32 -33.89 13.72
N SER A 309 12.04 -34.04 14.04
CA SER A 309 11.49 -35.31 14.53
C SER A 309 11.68 -36.45 13.53
N THR A 310 11.42 -36.21 12.23
CA THR A 310 11.63 -37.23 11.19
C THR A 310 13.10 -37.64 11.06
N GLN A 311 14.03 -36.68 11.16
CA GLN A 311 15.47 -36.98 11.14
C GLN A 311 15.92 -37.79 12.36
N LEU A 312 15.35 -37.51 13.53
CA LEU A 312 15.64 -38.24 14.75
C LEU A 312 15.16 -39.69 14.67
N GLU A 313 13.94 -39.91 14.18
CA GLU A 313 13.40 -41.26 13.92
C GLU A 313 14.26 -42.02 12.90
N ALA A 314 14.66 -41.38 11.80
CA ALA A 314 15.52 -42.00 10.78
C ALA A 314 16.91 -42.37 11.33
N THR A 315 17.45 -41.57 12.25
CA THR A 315 18.74 -41.84 12.89
C THR A 315 18.63 -43.02 13.86
N GLN A 316 17.56 -43.07 14.66
CA GLN A 316 17.30 -44.20 15.56
C GLN A 316 17.13 -45.52 14.80
N GLN A 317 16.44 -45.50 13.65
CA GLN A 317 16.30 -46.69 12.81
C GLN A 317 17.63 -47.16 12.21
N LYS A 318 18.55 -46.25 11.89
CA LYS A 318 19.90 -46.59 11.41
C LYS A 318 20.81 -47.16 12.49
N GLU A 319 20.64 -46.75 13.75
CA GLU A 319 21.40 -47.33 14.87
C GLU A 319 20.88 -48.71 15.30
N GLN A 320 19.64 -49.04 14.96
CA GLN A 320 19.02 -50.34 15.26
C GLN A 320 19.19 -51.39 14.14
N ALA A 321 19.75 -51.00 12.99
CA ALA A 321 20.02 -51.86 11.83
C ALA A 321 21.50 -52.24 11.74
#